data_AF-A0A2E1UA79-F1
#
_entry.id   AF-A0A2E1UA79-F1
#
_cell.length_a   1.000
_cell.length_b   1.000
_cell.length_c   1.000
_cell.angle_alpha   90.00
_cell.angle_beta   90.00
_cell.angle_gamma   90.00
#
_symmetry.space_group_name_H-M   'P 1'
#
loop_
_entity.id
_entity.type
_entity.pdbx_description
1 polymer ?
#
loop_
_entity_poly.entity_id
_entity_poly.type
_entity_poly.pdbx_seq_one_letter_code
_entity_poly.pdbx_strand_id
1 'polypeptide(L)'
;MLPFRLRSDLTRQQLGDVGLALGLECHEGAESLGFRAGWSREQVSTLDSDFGMEPRDSWHIVVDRQALPKLLKRLWPLLGRSSTPVFPVIELGSRDAFRAVDTFVGADPLPLADFLSTVQNLETLLLEDAHLAFGAYSDEDVPSEVFVDHWKGIALTVRSSDRERVESILEAFNLVQVEETWSKLDDRQAERVLSIRNIFEPIPSGIPDPALLQPDVDHFLLYLRRCWSLVPNLEDWESNLDEAGRSLGRCLWMVQGVVRNPQTKMRARLVVWAQAAHPRALSKILLAWAKDQQPQWAWEDELGTDRLSWEDAPPEVDLARKGIKGDAVLHSVLEELDPLTADLVELLAEEFPPENIQGDTFDAID
;
A
#
# COMPACT_ATOMS: atom_id res chain seq x y z
N MET A 1 -17.12 -15.88 -0.81
CA MET A 1 -16.61 -15.76 0.57
C MET A 1 -15.10 -15.58 0.44
N LEU A 2 -14.50 -14.55 1.07
CA LEU A 2 -13.04 -14.33 1.01
C LEU A 2 -12.28 -15.64 1.29
N PRO A 3 -11.21 -16.00 0.55
CA PRO A 3 -10.50 -17.28 0.71
C PRO A 3 -9.64 -17.34 1.99
N PHE A 4 -9.80 -16.37 2.88
CA PHE A 4 -9.05 -16.23 4.12
C PHE A 4 -9.97 -15.82 5.26
N ARG A 5 -9.50 -16.10 6.47
CA ARG A 5 -10.14 -15.62 7.69
C ARG A 5 -9.09 -14.96 8.58
N LEU A 6 -9.55 -14.05 9.43
CA LEU A 6 -8.70 -13.57 10.50
C LEU A 6 -8.31 -14.73 11.40
N ARG A 7 -7.02 -14.77 11.75
CA ARG A 7 -6.47 -15.68 12.73
C ARG A 7 -7.23 -15.56 14.04
N SER A 8 -7.81 -16.67 14.46
CA SER A 8 -8.58 -16.77 15.71
C SER A 8 -7.72 -16.93 16.96
N ASP A 9 -6.42 -17.21 16.80
CA ASP A 9 -5.46 -17.39 17.89
C ASP A 9 -4.82 -16.06 18.35
N LEU A 10 -5.01 -14.97 17.60
CA LEU A 10 -4.45 -13.67 17.94
C LEU A 10 -5.28 -12.95 19.01
N THR A 11 -4.59 -12.39 20.00
CA THR A 11 -5.19 -11.52 21.01
C THR A 11 -4.90 -10.06 20.67
N ARG A 12 -5.93 -9.21 20.72
CA ARG A 12 -5.77 -7.77 20.59
C ARG A 12 -5.03 -7.21 21.79
N GLN A 13 -4.11 -6.32 21.51
CA GLN A 13 -3.36 -5.63 22.54
C GLN A 13 -3.94 -4.23 22.78
N GLN A 14 -3.67 -3.71 23.97
CA GLN A 14 -4.17 -2.43 24.44
C GLN A 14 -2.97 -1.56 24.78
N LEU A 15 -3.01 -0.30 24.33
CA LEU A 15 -2.05 0.71 24.76
C LEU A 15 -2.81 1.89 25.36
N GLY A 16 -2.69 2.06 26.68
CA GLY A 16 -3.52 3.03 27.40
C GLY A 16 -5.01 2.73 27.24
N ASP A 17 -5.77 3.69 26.70
CA ASP A 17 -7.20 3.57 26.40
C ASP A 17 -7.49 3.18 24.94
N VAL A 18 -6.46 2.89 24.14
CA VAL A 18 -6.59 2.53 22.72
C VAL A 18 -6.40 1.03 22.53
N GLY A 19 -7.43 0.34 22.06
CA GLY A 19 -7.31 -1.02 21.54
C GLY A 19 -6.67 -0.99 20.15
N LEU A 20 -5.65 -1.80 19.94
CA LEU A 20 -4.90 -1.84 18.69
C LEU A 20 -5.57 -2.74 17.63
N ALA A 21 -5.22 -2.50 16.38
CA ALA A 21 -5.52 -3.42 15.27
C ALA A 21 -4.83 -4.78 15.49
N LEU A 22 -5.42 -5.86 14.96
CA LEU A 22 -4.87 -7.21 15.13
C LEU A 22 -3.43 -7.36 14.60
N GLY A 23 -3.11 -6.60 13.55
CA GLY A 23 -1.80 -6.61 12.90
C GLY A 23 -0.71 -5.92 13.72
N LEU A 24 -1.06 -5.29 14.85
CA LEU A 24 -0.10 -4.66 15.75
C LEU A 24 0.17 -5.54 16.97
N GLU A 25 1.45 -5.62 17.32
CA GLU A 25 1.94 -6.31 18.50
C GLU A 25 2.89 -5.39 19.27
N CYS A 26 2.63 -5.22 20.55
CA CYS A 26 3.46 -4.52 21.51
C CYS A 26 4.49 -5.46 22.13
N HIS A 27 5.67 -4.89 22.38
CA HIS A 27 6.77 -5.50 23.12
C HIS A 27 6.97 -4.81 24.47
N GLU A 28 7.87 -5.36 25.28
CA GLU A 28 8.20 -4.82 26.59
C GLU A 28 8.59 -3.33 26.48
N GLY A 29 7.94 -2.48 27.29
CA GLY A 29 8.18 -1.04 27.32
C GLY A 29 7.25 -0.22 26.43
N ALA A 30 6.33 -0.83 25.68
CA ALA A 30 5.33 -0.09 24.90
C ALA A 30 4.48 0.86 25.77
N GLU A 31 4.24 0.54 27.05
CA GLU A 31 3.58 1.45 27.99
C GLU A 31 4.27 2.83 28.12
N SER A 32 5.59 2.89 27.92
CA SER A 32 6.35 4.15 28.01
C SER A 32 5.98 5.16 26.93
N LEU A 33 5.34 4.69 25.86
CA LEU A 33 4.83 5.53 24.81
C LEU A 33 3.67 6.44 25.28
N GLY A 34 2.97 6.06 26.35
CA GLY A 34 1.99 6.93 27.02
C GLY A 34 0.80 7.34 26.15
N PHE A 35 0.45 6.58 25.11
CA PHE A 35 -0.61 7.01 24.18
C PHE A 35 -1.99 6.98 24.80
N ARG A 36 -2.81 7.87 24.25
CA ARG A 36 -4.21 8.03 24.58
C ARG A 36 -5.00 8.40 23.32
N ALA A 37 -6.27 8.03 23.29
CA ALA A 37 -7.20 8.56 22.31
C ALA A 37 -7.27 10.09 22.43
N GLY A 38 -7.29 10.78 21.28
CA GLY A 38 -7.26 12.22 21.20
C GLY A 38 -6.87 12.71 19.81
N TRP A 39 -6.76 14.03 19.67
CA TRP A 39 -6.34 14.66 18.43
C TRP A 39 -5.36 15.81 18.67
N SER A 40 -4.44 16.01 17.73
CA SER A 40 -3.59 17.21 17.64
C SER A 40 -3.87 17.90 16.31
N ARG A 41 -3.68 19.23 16.26
CA ARG A 41 -3.89 20.05 15.06
C ARG A 41 -2.68 20.91 14.79
N GLU A 42 -2.28 20.96 13.53
CA GLU A 42 -1.24 21.86 13.04
C GLU A 42 -1.79 22.66 11.86
N GLN A 43 -1.44 23.95 11.79
CA GLN A 43 -1.83 24.77 10.66
C GLN A 43 -0.79 24.57 9.55
N VAL A 44 -1.23 24.07 8.40
CA VAL A 44 -0.35 23.86 7.26
C VAL A 44 -0.23 25.18 6.51
N SER A 45 0.86 25.91 6.75
CA SER A 45 1.17 27.09 5.95
C SER A 45 1.59 26.66 4.56
N THR A 46 0.77 26.93 3.55
CA THR A 46 1.27 26.91 2.18
C THR A 46 2.33 28.01 2.05
N LEU A 47 3.46 27.71 1.42
CA LEU A 47 4.47 28.70 1.02
C LEU A 47 3.94 29.72 -0.02
N ASP A 48 2.63 29.68 -0.31
CA ASP A 48 1.94 30.38 -1.39
C ASP A 48 0.75 31.22 -0.88
N SER A 49 0.89 31.88 0.28
CA SER A 49 -0.03 32.99 0.62
C SER A 49 -0.04 34.08 -0.47
N ASP A 50 1.00 34.13 -1.29
CA ASP A 50 1.16 35.06 -2.41
C ASP A 50 0.36 34.66 -3.67
N PHE A 51 -0.14 33.42 -3.75
CA PHE A 51 -0.98 32.93 -4.86
C PHE A 51 -2.46 32.75 -4.51
N GLY A 52 -2.88 33.12 -3.29
CA GLY A 52 -4.30 33.16 -2.91
C GLY A 52 -4.94 31.80 -2.61
N MET A 53 -4.15 30.78 -2.27
CA MET A 53 -4.67 29.48 -1.82
C MET A 53 -5.30 29.59 -0.41
N GLU A 54 -6.46 28.96 -0.19
CA GLU A 54 -7.13 28.94 1.12
C GLU A 54 -6.25 28.21 2.16
N PRO A 55 -6.13 28.74 3.40
CA PRO A 55 -5.35 28.07 4.44
C PRO A 55 -5.94 26.71 4.82
N ARG A 56 -5.07 25.75 5.15
CA ARG A 56 -5.43 24.40 5.54
C ARG A 56 -5.05 24.12 6.98
N ASP A 57 -5.86 23.32 7.63
CA ASP A 57 -5.57 22.73 8.92
C ASP A 57 -5.35 21.23 8.71
N SER A 58 -4.37 20.66 9.43
CA SER A 58 -4.13 19.23 9.48
C SER A 58 -4.38 18.72 10.89
N TRP A 59 -5.10 17.61 10.99
CA TRP A 59 -5.39 16.92 12.23
C TRP A 59 -4.76 15.55 12.20
N HIS A 60 -4.16 15.17 13.32
CA HIS A 60 -3.77 13.80 13.60
C HIS A 60 -4.68 13.27 14.68
N ILE A 61 -5.39 12.18 14.40
CA ILE A 61 -6.46 11.67 15.25
C ILE A 61 -6.19 10.21 15.60
N VAL A 62 -6.20 9.93 16.90
CA VAL A 62 -6.08 8.59 17.47
C VAL A 62 -7.39 8.26 18.18
N VAL A 63 -7.94 7.11 17.86
CA VAL A 63 -9.18 6.63 18.45
C VAL A 63 -9.09 5.12 18.70
N ASP A 64 -9.82 4.62 19.69
CA ASP A 64 -9.97 3.19 19.90
C ASP A 64 -10.45 2.48 18.61
N ARG A 65 -9.89 1.30 18.34
CA ARG A 65 -10.19 0.52 17.15
C ARG A 65 -11.68 0.21 16.95
N GLN A 66 -12.48 0.12 18.01
CA GLN A 66 -13.92 -0.11 17.88
C GLN A 66 -14.68 1.13 17.36
N ALA A 67 -14.13 2.32 17.59
CA ALA A 67 -14.70 3.58 17.15
C ALA A 67 -14.14 4.04 15.78
N LEU A 68 -12.94 3.58 15.39
CA LEU A 68 -12.29 3.94 14.12
C LEU A 68 -13.20 3.81 12.87
N PRO A 69 -13.87 2.68 12.58
CA PRO A 69 -14.73 2.57 11.39
C PRO A 69 -15.90 3.57 11.39
N LYS A 70 -16.43 3.87 12.58
CA LYS A 70 -17.54 4.82 12.74
C LYS A 70 -17.08 6.26 12.56
N LEU A 71 -15.88 6.58 13.03
CA LEU A 71 -15.27 7.89 12.85
C LEU A 71 -14.96 8.14 11.38
N LEU A 72 -14.34 7.18 10.69
CA LEU A 72 -14.05 7.29 9.26
C LEU A 72 -15.31 7.56 8.42
N LYS A 73 -16.44 6.89 8.73
CA LYS A 73 -17.74 7.17 8.09
C LYS A 73 -18.22 8.62 8.22
N ARG A 74 -17.74 9.36 9.23
CA ARG A 74 -18.02 10.79 9.42
C ARG A 74 -16.98 11.70 8.75
N LEU A 75 -15.76 11.22 8.58
CA LEU A 75 -14.65 11.98 7.99
C LEU A 75 -14.62 11.90 6.47
N TRP A 76 -14.94 10.76 5.85
CA TRP A 76 -14.97 10.64 4.39
C TRP A 76 -15.83 11.69 3.67
N PRO A 77 -17.02 12.08 4.18
CA PRO A 77 -17.81 13.15 3.58
C PRO A 77 -17.21 14.56 3.71
N LEU A 78 -16.04 14.72 4.31
CA LEU A 78 -15.25 15.95 4.28
C LEU A 78 -14.48 16.07 2.96
N LEU A 79 -14.17 14.96 2.29
CA LEU A 79 -13.51 14.98 0.97
C LEU A 79 -14.42 15.53 -0.13
N GLY A 80 -15.75 15.46 0.05
CA GLY A 80 -16.71 16.01 -0.88
C GLY A 80 -18.03 15.23 -0.94
N ARG A 81 -18.68 15.29 -2.10
CA ARG A 81 -19.92 14.54 -2.39
C ARG A 81 -19.57 13.17 -2.97
N SER A 82 -20.55 12.29 -3.08
CA SER A 82 -20.39 10.94 -3.68
C SER A 82 -19.75 10.95 -5.08
N SER A 83 -19.94 12.01 -5.85
CA SER A 83 -19.36 12.17 -7.19
C SER A 83 -18.05 12.96 -7.21
N THR A 84 -17.53 13.40 -6.07
CA THR A 84 -16.27 14.15 -6.02
C THR A 84 -15.13 13.24 -6.48
N PRO A 85 -14.31 13.68 -7.45
CA PRO A 85 -13.14 12.92 -7.87
C PRO A 85 -12.13 12.86 -6.72
N VAL A 86 -11.69 11.66 -6.38
CA VAL A 86 -10.66 11.42 -5.39
C VAL A 86 -9.57 10.52 -5.96
N PHE A 87 -8.35 10.72 -5.48
CA PHE A 87 -7.18 9.92 -5.79
C PHE A 87 -6.89 9.03 -4.59
N PRO A 88 -7.14 7.72 -4.70
CA PRO A 88 -6.79 6.78 -3.64
C PRO A 88 -5.28 6.72 -3.47
N VAL A 89 -4.85 6.51 -2.23
CA VAL A 89 -3.46 6.33 -1.86
C VAL A 89 -3.36 5.09 -1.00
N ILE A 90 -2.34 4.26 -1.27
CA ILE A 90 -1.93 3.16 -0.41
C ILE A 90 -0.46 3.32 -0.10
N GLU A 91 -0.11 3.08 1.15
CA GLU A 91 1.26 2.89 1.59
C GLU A 91 1.41 1.50 2.20
N LEU A 92 2.56 0.89 1.96
CA LEU A 92 2.95 -0.37 2.58
C LEU A 92 4.42 -0.33 2.98
N GLY A 93 4.77 -1.08 4.02
CA GLY A 93 6.16 -1.32 4.37
C GLY A 93 6.92 -1.91 3.18
N SER A 94 7.98 -1.24 2.77
CA SER A 94 8.73 -1.57 1.58
C SER A 94 9.66 -2.76 1.80
N ARG A 95 9.84 -3.57 0.75
CA ARG A 95 10.90 -4.60 0.67
C ARG A 95 12.18 -4.06 0.03
N ASP A 96 12.15 -2.81 -0.41
CA ASP A 96 13.26 -2.13 -1.05
C ASP A 96 14.37 -1.84 -0.02
N ALA A 97 15.61 -2.17 -0.36
CA ALA A 97 16.75 -1.97 0.53
C ALA A 97 17.09 -0.48 0.79
N PHE A 98 16.48 0.45 0.05
CA PHE A 98 16.78 1.88 0.08
C PHE A 98 15.56 2.75 0.33
N ARG A 99 14.40 2.14 0.64
CA ARG A 99 13.15 2.82 0.99
C ARG A 99 12.40 2.02 2.05
N ALA A 100 11.76 2.70 2.99
CA ALA A 100 11.00 2.12 4.10
C ALA A 100 9.52 1.92 3.75
N VAL A 101 8.96 2.75 2.86
CA VAL A 101 7.54 2.71 2.49
C VAL A 101 7.35 2.79 0.97
N ASP A 102 6.57 1.88 0.39
CA ASP A 102 6.12 1.97 -0.99
C ASP A 102 4.77 2.68 -1.05
N THR A 103 4.73 3.82 -1.74
CA THR A 103 3.50 4.59 -1.97
C THR A 103 2.94 4.29 -3.36
N PHE A 104 1.64 4.02 -3.41
CA PHE A 104 0.87 3.82 -4.63
C PHE A 104 -0.27 4.83 -4.66
N VAL A 105 -0.47 5.48 -5.81
CA VAL A 105 -1.50 6.50 -6.03
C VAL A 105 -2.36 6.14 -7.22
N GLY A 106 -3.65 6.48 -7.18
CA GLY A 106 -4.54 6.29 -8.32
C GLY A 106 -4.02 7.08 -9.53
N ALA A 107 -3.84 6.41 -10.67
CA ALA A 107 -3.43 7.07 -11.91
C ALA A 107 -4.48 8.07 -12.40
N ASP A 108 -5.75 7.70 -12.24
CA ASP A 108 -6.91 8.52 -12.57
C ASP A 108 -7.80 8.70 -11.33
N PRO A 109 -8.47 9.86 -11.18
CA PRO A 109 -9.42 10.03 -10.11
C PRO A 109 -10.65 9.15 -10.32
N LEU A 110 -11.24 8.68 -9.22
CA LEU A 110 -12.52 7.98 -9.23
C LEU A 110 -13.54 8.64 -8.30
N PRO A 111 -14.85 8.44 -8.52
CA PRO A 111 -15.88 8.98 -7.64
C PRO A 111 -15.69 8.52 -6.19
N LEU A 112 -15.83 9.44 -5.23
CA LEU A 112 -15.75 9.11 -3.80
C LEU A 112 -16.65 7.92 -3.40
N ALA A 113 -17.82 7.77 -4.02
CA ALA A 113 -18.70 6.62 -3.77
C ALA A 113 -18.03 5.27 -4.07
N ASP A 114 -17.29 5.19 -5.17
CA ASP A 114 -16.66 3.96 -5.67
C ASP A 114 -15.45 3.60 -4.80
N PHE A 115 -14.69 4.61 -4.37
CA PHE A 115 -13.64 4.47 -3.36
C PHE A 115 -14.23 3.91 -2.06
N LEU A 116 -15.30 4.51 -1.55
CA LEU A 116 -15.94 4.09 -0.31
C LEU A 116 -16.58 2.71 -0.38
N SER A 117 -17.11 2.33 -1.55
CA SER A 117 -17.60 0.97 -1.82
C SER A 117 -16.48 -0.05 -1.62
N THR A 118 -15.30 0.22 -2.19
CA THR A 118 -14.12 -0.64 -2.02
C THR A 118 -13.65 -0.68 -0.56
N VAL A 119 -13.56 0.49 0.10
CA VAL A 119 -13.19 0.57 1.52
C VAL A 119 -14.17 -0.20 2.40
N GLN A 120 -15.47 -0.17 2.10
CA GLN A 120 -16.48 -0.92 2.85
C GLN A 120 -16.31 -2.44 2.66
N ASN A 121 -16.06 -2.88 1.42
CA ASN A 121 -15.85 -4.29 1.11
C ASN A 121 -14.61 -4.86 1.79
N LEU A 122 -13.56 -4.02 1.93
CA LEU A 122 -12.28 -4.39 2.52
C LEU A 122 -12.07 -3.82 3.93
N GLU A 123 -13.13 -3.34 4.61
CA GLU A 123 -13.03 -2.59 5.87
C GLU A 123 -12.22 -3.38 6.93
N THR A 124 -12.42 -4.69 7.00
CA THR A 124 -11.69 -5.55 7.94
C THR A 124 -10.21 -5.62 7.62
N LEU A 125 -9.85 -5.83 6.35
CA LEU A 125 -8.46 -5.88 5.91
C LEU A 125 -7.75 -4.55 6.19
N LEU A 126 -8.32 -3.46 5.67
CA LEU A 126 -7.73 -2.12 5.73
C LEU A 126 -7.56 -1.61 7.17
N LEU A 127 -8.48 -1.97 8.09
CA LEU A 127 -8.45 -1.51 9.48
C LEU A 127 -7.81 -2.49 10.47
N GLU A 128 -7.47 -3.71 10.07
CA GLU A 128 -6.83 -4.69 10.95
C GLU A 128 -5.39 -5.01 10.56
N ASP A 129 -5.07 -5.01 9.27
CA ASP A 129 -3.73 -5.30 8.78
C ASP A 129 -2.86 -4.05 8.83
N ALA A 130 -1.84 -4.05 9.69
CA ALA A 130 -0.95 -2.91 9.87
C ALA A 130 0.15 -2.79 8.81
N HIS A 131 0.26 -3.73 7.87
CA HIS A 131 1.14 -3.57 6.70
C HIS A 131 0.60 -2.55 5.70
N LEU A 132 -0.70 -2.20 5.79
CA LEU A 132 -1.36 -1.29 4.86
C LEU A 132 -1.74 0.00 5.57
N ALA A 133 -1.29 1.12 5.03
CA ALA A 133 -1.89 2.42 5.23
C ALA A 133 -2.65 2.82 3.96
N PHE A 134 -3.75 3.56 4.11
CA PHE A 134 -4.63 3.85 3.00
C PHE A 134 -5.40 5.15 3.20
N GLY A 135 -5.73 5.81 2.10
CA GLY A 135 -6.52 7.03 2.15
C GLY A 135 -6.96 7.47 0.78
N ALA A 136 -7.43 8.71 0.73
CA ALA A 136 -7.65 9.40 -0.52
C ALA A 136 -7.52 10.90 -0.30
N TYR A 137 -7.10 11.60 -1.35
CA TYR A 137 -7.19 13.06 -1.42
C TYR A 137 -8.10 13.49 -2.58
N SER A 138 -8.72 14.65 -2.44
CA SER A 138 -9.47 15.30 -3.52
C SER A 138 -8.62 16.38 -4.19
N ASP A 139 -8.67 16.44 -5.51
CA ASP A 139 -8.02 17.47 -6.33
C ASP A 139 -9.05 18.54 -6.73
N GLU A 140 -9.65 19.19 -5.72
CA GLU A 140 -10.43 20.41 -5.92
C GLU A 140 -9.54 21.66 -5.66
N ASP A 141 -10.08 22.86 -5.89
CA ASP A 141 -9.40 24.16 -5.65
C ASP A 141 -8.69 24.25 -4.28
N VAL A 142 -9.15 23.48 -3.29
CA VAL A 142 -8.41 23.24 -2.05
C VAL A 142 -8.33 21.74 -1.77
N PRO A 143 -7.14 21.13 -1.93
CA PRO A 143 -6.95 19.71 -1.70
C PRO A 143 -7.25 19.33 -0.25
N SER A 144 -8.11 18.33 -0.09
CA SER A 144 -8.45 17.72 1.20
C SER A 144 -8.05 16.25 1.20
N GLU A 145 -7.70 15.71 2.35
CA GLU A 145 -7.15 14.37 2.50
C GLU A 145 -7.72 13.70 3.76
N VAL A 146 -8.02 12.41 3.64
CA VAL A 146 -8.25 11.51 4.77
C VAL A 146 -7.39 10.29 4.54
N PHE A 147 -6.44 10.06 5.43
CA PHE A 147 -5.46 8.99 5.34
C PHE A 147 -5.35 8.24 6.67
N VAL A 148 -5.33 6.91 6.62
CA VAL A 148 -5.17 6.02 7.76
C VAL A 148 -3.78 5.39 7.71
N ASP A 149 -2.92 5.72 8.67
CA ASP A 149 -1.53 5.25 8.74
C ASP A 149 -1.41 3.77 9.18
N HIS A 150 -0.17 3.26 9.22
CA HIS A 150 0.14 1.87 9.61
C HIS A 150 -0.22 1.56 11.08
N TRP A 151 -0.20 2.57 11.93
CA TRP A 151 -0.60 2.51 13.34
C TRP A 151 -2.12 2.67 13.53
N LYS A 152 -2.85 2.90 12.43
CA LYS A 152 -4.30 3.09 12.32
C LYS A 152 -4.80 4.42 12.84
N GLY A 153 -4.00 5.48 12.66
CA GLY A 153 -4.45 6.85 12.88
C GLY A 153 -4.73 7.61 11.66
N ILE A 154 -5.50 8.67 11.89
CA ILE A 154 -6.08 9.42 10.81
C ILE A 154 -5.31 10.72 10.69
N ALA A 155 -4.63 10.88 9.57
CA ALA A 155 -4.22 12.18 9.07
C ALA A 155 -5.40 12.75 8.27
N LEU A 156 -5.91 13.89 8.71
CA LEU A 156 -7.01 14.61 8.08
C LEU A 156 -6.51 15.99 7.72
N THR A 157 -6.47 16.32 6.43
CA THR A 157 -6.17 17.67 5.96
C THR A 157 -7.41 18.24 5.29
N VAL A 158 -7.94 19.36 5.79
CA VAL A 158 -9.11 20.02 5.18
C VAL A 158 -8.96 21.53 5.19
N ARG A 159 -9.90 22.20 4.53
CA ARG A 159 -10.02 23.67 4.53
C ARG A 159 -10.18 24.18 5.95
N SER A 160 -9.57 25.33 6.26
CA SER A 160 -9.76 25.97 7.58
C SER A 160 -11.22 26.31 7.88
N SER A 161 -12.05 26.48 6.84
CA SER A 161 -13.50 26.69 6.95
C SER A 161 -14.27 25.48 7.48
N ASP A 162 -13.73 24.26 7.37
CA ASP A 162 -14.34 23.04 7.91
C ASP A 162 -13.96 22.77 9.38
N ARG A 163 -13.15 23.63 10.01
CA ARG A 163 -12.63 23.43 11.38
C ARG A 163 -13.72 23.13 12.40
N GLU A 164 -14.75 23.98 12.50
CA GLU A 164 -15.83 23.80 13.48
C GLU A 164 -16.58 22.47 13.26
N ARG A 165 -16.72 22.06 12.00
CA ARG A 165 -17.34 20.79 11.62
C ARG A 165 -16.47 19.61 12.04
N VAL A 166 -15.16 19.67 11.83
CA VAL A 166 -14.21 18.64 12.30
C VAL A 166 -14.23 18.53 13.81
N GLU A 167 -14.10 19.64 14.53
CA GLU A 167 -14.10 19.66 16.01
C GLU A 167 -15.42 19.10 16.57
N SER A 168 -16.57 19.44 15.94
CA SER A 168 -17.88 18.86 16.31
C SER A 168 -17.95 17.35 16.08
N ILE A 169 -17.35 16.84 15.00
CA ILE A 169 -17.25 15.39 14.75
C ILE A 169 -16.42 14.74 15.85
N LEU A 170 -15.24 15.28 16.16
CA LEU A 170 -14.32 14.71 17.15
C LEU A 170 -14.93 14.72 18.57
N GLU A 171 -15.62 15.80 18.95
CA GLU A 171 -16.33 15.90 20.22
C GLU A 171 -17.42 14.83 20.36
N ALA A 172 -18.16 14.52 19.29
CA ALA A 172 -19.18 13.47 19.30
C ALA A 172 -18.61 12.06 19.54
N PHE A 173 -17.31 11.87 19.36
CA PHE A 173 -16.57 10.64 19.70
C PHE A 173 -15.86 10.73 21.06
N ASN A 174 -16.10 11.79 21.83
CA ASN A 174 -15.44 12.10 23.10
C ASN A 174 -13.91 12.24 22.98
N LEU A 175 -13.42 12.64 21.80
CA LEU A 175 -11.99 12.86 21.59
C LEU A 175 -11.61 14.27 22.03
N VAL A 176 -10.60 14.35 22.88
CA VAL A 176 -10.07 15.63 23.39
C VAL A 176 -8.81 16.02 22.63
N GLN A 177 -8.55 17.31 22.58
CA GLN A 177 -7.27 17.79 22.08
C GLN A 177 -6.15 17.34 23.03
N VAL A 178 -5.07 16.83 22.45
CA VAL A 178 -3.84 16.44 23.14
C VAL A 178 -2.65 17.18 22.52
N GLU A 179 -1.53 17.22 23.25
CA GLU A 179 -0.31 17.87 22.76
C GLU A 179 0.26 17.14 21.55
N GLU A 180 0.31 15.80 21.63
CA GLU A 180 0.88 14.93 20.61
C GLU A 180 0.07 13.64 20.45
N THR A 181 0.08 13.11 19.23
CA THR A 181 -0.45 11.79 18.86
C THR A 181 0.68 10.94 18.25
N TRP A 182 0.41 9.72 17.77
CA TRP A 182 1.48 8.88 17.20
C TRP A 182 2.12 9.44 15.94
N SER A 183 1.56 10.48 15.31
CA SER A 183 2.15 11.10 14.12
C SER A 183 3.51 11.75 14.36
N LYS A 184 3.86 11.99 15.64
CA LYS A 184 5.17 12.54 16.04
C LYS A 184 6.15 11.50 16.55
N LEU A 185 5.76 10.22 16.58
CA LEU A 185 6.72 9.16 16.89
C LEU A 185 7.68 9.02 15.73
N ASP A 186 8.96 8.98 16.07
CA ASP A 186 9.96 8.46 15.15
C ASP A 186 9.67 6.97 14.90
N ASP A 187 9.58 6.55 13.64
CA ASP A 187 9.27 5.16 13.28
C ASP A 187 10.23 4.19 13.96
N ARG A 188 11.51 4.56 14.08
CA ARG A 188 12.51 3.73 14.80
C ARG A 188 12.26 3.63 16.30
N GLN A 189 11.56 4.57 16.91
CA GLN A 189 11.14 4.48 18.31
C GLN A 189 9.92 3.57 18.42
N ALA A 190 8.94 3.71 17.51
CA ALA A 190 7.77 2.85 17.45
C ALA A 190 8.19 1.38 17.23
N GLU A 191 9.04 1.11 16.24
CA GLU A 191 9.52 -0.24 15.87
C GLU A 191 10.28 -0.98 16.99
N ARG A 192 10.80 -0.28 18.00
CA ARG A 192 11.45 -0.93 19.16
C ARG A 192 10.46 -1.63 20.08
N VAL A 193 9.22 -1.15 20.09
CA VAL A 193 8.19 -1.52 21.06
C VAL A 193 6.88 -1.92 20.40
N LEU A 194 6.76 -1.75 19.09
CA LEU A 194 5.65 -2.17 18.24
C LEU A 194 6.21 -2.92 17.03
N SER A 195 5.58 -4.04 16.67
CA SER A 195 5.85 -4.73 15.42
C SER A 195 4.56 -5.06 14.69
N ILE A 196 4.67 -5.11 13.37
CA ILE A 196 3.59 -5.57 12.50
C ILE A 196 3.66 -7.10 12.39
N ARG A 197 2.50 -7.77 12.43
CA ARG A 197 2.38 -9.24 12.32
C ARG A 197 1.28 -9.65 11.35
N ASN A 198 1.42 -10.83 10.74
CA ASN A 198 0.41 -11.38 9.84
C ASN A 198 -0.85 -11.85 10.61
N ILE A 199 -2.01 -11.41 10.14
CA ILE A 199 -3.33 -11.66 10.75
C ILE A 199 -4.22 -12.61 9.97
N PHE A 200 -3.81 -13.03 8.77
CA PHE A 200 -4.62 -13.91 7.93
C PHE A 200 -4.17 -15.35 8.05
N GLU A 201 -5.15 -16.25 8.09
CA GLU A 201 -4.93 -17.68 7.86
C GLU A 201 -5.74 -18.11 6.63
N PRO A 202 -5.18 -19.01 5.80
CA PRO A 202 -5.87 -19.55 4.63
C PRO A 202 -7.09 -20.35 5.09
N ILE A 203 -8.23 -20.23 4.39
CA ILE A 203 -9.35 -21.13 4.61
C ILE A 203 -8.98 -22.50 4.01
N PRO A 204 -9.14 -23.61 4.75
CA PRO A 204 -8.86 -24.93 4.21
C PRO A 204 -9.74 -25.22 2.99
N SER A 205 -9.16 -25.18 1.80
CA SER A 205 -9.85 -25.38 0.51
C SER A 205 -9.76 -26.82 0.00
N GLY A 206 -9.42 -27.79 0.86
CA GLY A 206 -9.17 -29.18 0.45
C GLY A 206 -7.85 -29.36 -0.32
N ILE A 207 -7.02 -28.31 -0.40
CA ILE A 207 -5.71 -28.32 -1.05
C ILE A 207 -4.67 -29.00 -0.11
N PRO A 208 -3.79 -29.85 -0.66
CA PRO A 208 -2.83 -30.65 0.13
C PRO A 208 -1.77 -29.83 0.88
N ASP A 209 -1.48 -28.59 0.47
CA ASP A 209 -0.62 -27.67 1.21
C ASP A 209 -1.27 -26.27 1.38
N PRO A 210 -1.88 -26.00 2.55
CA PRO A 210 -2.45 -24.69 2.87
C PRO A 210 -1.43 -23.54 2.91
N ALA A 211 -0.12 -23.83 3.05
CA ALA A 211 0.91 -22.78 3.04
C ALA A 211 1.03 -22.08 1.68
N LEU A 212 0.65 -22.76 0.60
CA LEU A 212 0.63 -22.20 -0.77
C LEU A 212 -0.53 -21.21 -1.00
N LEU A 213 -1.50 -21.15 -0.08
CA LEU A 213 -2.67 -20.27 -0.15
C LEU A 213 -2.63 -19.13 0.86
N GLN A 214 -1.51 -18.89 1.55
CA GLN A 214 -1.43 -17.75 2.48
C GLN A 214 -1.59 -16.46 1.67
N PRO A 215 -2.71 -15.73 1.83
CA PRO A 215 -2.84 -14.42 1.21
C PRO A 215 -1.85 -13.50 1.92
N ASP A 216 -0.92 -12.97 1.14
CA ASP A 216 -0.01 -11.93 1.58
C ASP A 216 -0.53 -10.55 1.16
N VAL A 217 -0.02 -9.50 1.80
CA VAL A 217 -0.34 -8.09 1.51
C VAL A 217 -0.23 -7.77 0.00
N ASP A 218 0.72 -8.38 -0.70
CA ASP A 218 0.91 -8.21 -2.14
C ASP A 218 -0.34 -8.61 -2.95
N HIS A 219 -1.04 -9.68 -2.56
CA HIS A 219 -2.24 -10.12 -3.28
C HIS A 219 -3.40 -9.14 -3.08
N PHE A 220 -3.48 -8.53 -1.89
CA PHE A 220 -4.45 -7.49 -1.62
C PHE A 220 -4.11 -6.21 -2.36
N LEU A 221 -2.83 -5.86 -2.42
CA LEU A 221 -2.35 -4.74 -3.21
C LEU A 221 -2.73 -4.91 -4.68
N LEU A 222 -2.58 -6.09 -5.28
CA LEU A 222 -3.03 -6.33 -6.66
C LEU A 222 -4.52 -6.07 -6.86
N TYR A 223 -5.35 -6.57 -5.95
CA TYR A 223 -6.79 -6.34 -6.02
C TYR A 223 -7.10 -4.85 -5.91
N LEU A 224 -6.50 -4.16 -4.95
CA LEU A 224 -6.64 -2.72 -4.77
C LEU A 224 -6.12 -1.92 -5.98
N ARG A 225 -5.00 -2.34 -6.59
CA ARG A 225 -4.47 -1.75 -7.83
C ARG A 225 -5.47 -1.84 -8.96
N ARG A 226 -6.24 -2.94 -9.07
CA ARG A 226 -7.30 -3.09 -10.07
C ARG A 226 -8.54 -2.25 -9.75
N CYS A 227 -8.92 -2.15 -8.47
CA CYS A 227 -10.09 -1.34 -8.06
C CYS A 227 -9.86 0.16 -8.18
N TRP A 228 -8.64 0.63 -7.89
CA TRP A 228 -8.29 2.04 -7.75
C TRP A 228 -7.32 2.54 -8.82
N SER A 229 -7.00 1.71 -9.82
CA SER A 229 -6.03 2.02 -10.88
C SER A 229 -4.69 2.52 -10.32
N LEU A 230 -4.21 1.88 -9.25
CA LEU A 230 -3.04 2.37 -8.52
C LEU A 230 -1.74 2.10 -9.30
N VAL A 231 -0.89 3.13 -9.34
CA VAL A 231 0.46 3.09 -9.89
C VAL A 231 1.48 3.46 -8.81
N PRO A 232 2.72 2.93 -8.86
CA PRO A 232 3.78 3.37 -7.97
C PRO A 232 3.98 4.89 -8.05
N ASN A 233 4.02 5.57 -6.91
CA ASN A 233 4.33 6.99 -6.82
C ASN A 233 5.85 7.19 -6.93
N LEU A 234 6.38 7.02 -8.14
CA LEU A 234 7.78 7.28 -8.45
C LEU A 234 7.90 8.68 -9.05
N GLU A 235 8.50 9.61 -8.30
CA GLU A 235 8.68 11.00 -8.72
C GLU A 235 9.49 11.12 -10.03
N ASP A 236 10.37 10.15 -10.32
CA ASP A 236 11.20 10.16 -11.53
C ASP A 236 11.64 8.74 -11.96
N TRP A 237 11.31 8.39 -13.21
CA TRP A 237 11.66 7.11 -13.84
C TRP A 237 13.08 7.06 -14.45
N GLU A 238 13.71 8.23 -14.56
CA GLU A 238 15.06 8.41 -15.11
C GLU A 238 16.12 8.55 -14.02
N SER A 239 15.72 8.70 -12.76
CA SER A 239 16.63 8.67 -11.62
C SER A 239 16.46 7.42 -10.76
N ASN A 240 17.50 7.13 -10.00
CA ASN A 240 17.51 6.06 -9.00
C ASN A 240 18.11 6.64 -7.73
N LEU A 241 17.23 7.15 -6.88
CA LEU A 241 17.55 7.85 -5.66
C LEU A 241 17.09 7.04 -4.44
N ASP A 242 17.81 7.15 -3.33
CA ASP A 242 17.28 6.71 -2.03
C ASP A 242 16.33 7.76 -1.42
N GLU A 243 15.75 7.45 -0.25
CA GLU A 243 14.87 8.37 0.48
C GLU A 243 15.50 9.72 0.84
N ALA A 244 16.83 9.79 0.93
CA ALA A 244 17.55 11.04 1.18
C ALA A 244 17.87 11.81 -0.10
N GLY A 245 17.36 11.37 -1.26
CA GLY A 245 17.60 11.97 -2.57
C GLY A 245 19.00 11.70 -3.13
N ARG A 246 19.75 10.75 -2.56
CA ARG A 246 21.11 10.43 -3.02
C ARG A 246 21.04 9.44 -4.17
N SER A 247 21.79 9.69 -5.24
CA SER A 247 21.87 8.77 -6.36
C SER A 247 22.53 7.46 -5.97
N LEU A 248 21.82 6.35 -6.21
CA LEU A 248 22.28 4.99 -5.97
C LEU A 248 23.08 4.42 -7.14
N GLY A 249 22.98 5.04 -8.32
CA GLY A 249 23.54 4.51 -9.55
C GLY A 249 22.89 3.18 -9.92
N ARG A 250 23.68 2.16 -10.26
CA ARG A 250 23.18 0.87 -10.73
C ARG A 250 22.91 -0.07 -9.55
N CYS A 251 21.65 -0.47 -9.40
CA CYS A 251 21.22 -1.37 -8.33
C CYS A 251 20.91 -2.76 -8.88
N LEU A 252 20.85 -3.73 -7.96
CA LEU A 252 20.15 -4.97 -8.20
C LEU A 252 18.66 -4.73 -7.94
N TRP A 253 17.84 -5.17 -8.88
CA TRP A 253 16.38 -5.11 -8.84
C TRP A 253 15.84 -6.53 -8.83
N MET A 254 14.77 -6.75 -8.07
CA MET A 254 13.92 -7.92 -8.13
C MET A 254 12.55 -7.49 -8.61
N VAL A 255 12.10 -8.06 -9.71
CA VAL A 255 10.75 -7.85 -10.24
C VAL A 255 9.96 -9.13 -10.11
N GLN A 256 8.78 -9.03 -9.54
CA GLN A 256 7.84 -10.13 -9.38
C GLN A 256 6.57 -9.83 -10.15
N GLY A 257 6.05 -10.83 -10.85
CA GLY A 257 4.84 -10.67 -11.66
C GLY A 257 4.13 -11.98 -11.91
N VAL A 258 2.88 -11.86 -12.36
CA VAL A 258 2.12 -12.95 -12.96
C VAL A 258 2.21 -12.80 -14.47
N VAL A 259 2.55 -13.89 -15.14
CA VAL A 259 2.57 -13.97 -16.60
C VAL A 259 1.56 -15.01 -17.09
N ARG A 260 0.96 -14.74 -18.24
CA ARG A 260 -0.02 -15.61 -18.89
C ARG A 260 0.49 -16.11 -20.22
N ASN A 261 0.34 -17.40 -20.47
CA ASN A 261 0.49 -17.95 -21.81
C ASN A 261 -0.81 -17.67 -22.60
N PRO A 262 -0.78 -16.83 -23.64
CA PRO A 262 -1.99 -16.43 -24.36
C PRO A 262 -2.64 -17.58 -25.13
N GLN A 263 -1.89 -18.63 -25.46
CA GLN A 263 -2.35 -19.81 -26.21
C GLN A 263 -2.99 -20.86 -25.30
N THR A 264 -2.33 -21.21 -24.19
CA THR A 264 -2.81 -22.26 -23.27
C THR A 264 -3.67 -21.72 -22.13
N LYS A 265 -3.69 -20.40 -21.94
CA LYS A 265 -4.28 -19.70 -20.77
C LYS A 265 -3.65 -20.07 -19.42
N MET A 266 -2.55 -20.81 -19.43
CA MET A 266 -1.79 -21.08 -18.21
C MET A 266 -1.21 -19.78 -17.64
N ARG A 267 -1.16 -19.70 -16.32
CA ARG A 267 -0.49 -18.61 -15.59
C ARG A 267 0.74 -19.15 -14.88
N ALA A 268 1.73 -18.29 -14.70
CA ALA A 268 2.94 -18.59 -13.96
C ALA A 268 3.38 -17.36 -13.15
N ARG A 269 3.99 -17.60 -12.00
CA ARG A 269 4.72 -16.57 -11.26
C ARG A 269 6.10 -16.44 -11.87
N LEU A 270 6.47 -15.23 -12.22
CA LEU A 270 7.78 -14.87 -12.72
C LEU A 270 8.49 -14.00 -11.69
N VAL A 271 9.70 -14.39 -11.31
CA VAL A 271 10.61 -13.57 -10.51
C VAL A 271 11.88 -13.34 -11.32
N VAL A 272 12.27 -12.08 -11.51
CA VAL A 272 13.44 -11.69 -12.28
C VAL A 272 14.38 -10.87 -11.41
N TRP A 273 15.65 -11.24 -11.38
CA TRP A 273 16.72 -10.43 -10.82
C TRP A 273 17.50 -9.76 -11.93
N ALA A 274 17.55 -8.44 -11.90
CA ALA A 274 18.16 -7.65 -12.96
C ALA A 274 19.01 -6.52 -12.39
N GLN A 275 20.12 -6.23 -13.05
CA GLN A 275 20.92 -5.07 -12.75
C GLN A 275 20.48 -3.93 -13.67
N ALA A 276 20.10 -2.77 -13.11
CA ALA A 276 19.66 -1.62 -13.89
C ALA A 276 20.01 -0.29 -13.23
N ALA A 277 20.25 0.74 -14.04
CA ALA A 277 20.61 2.07 -13.57
C ALA A 277 19.43 2.87 -12.97
N HIS A 278 18.22 2.63 -13.46
CA HIS A 278 16.98 3.30 -13.05
C HIS A 278 15.77 2.51 -13.56
N PRO A 279 14.53 2.80 -13.09
CA PRO A 279 13.33 2.05 -13.45
C PRO A 279 13.11 1.95 -14.96
N ARG A 280 13.32 3.02 -15.73
CA ARG A 280 13.15 2.94 -17.20
C ARG A 280 14.16 2.02 -17.88
N ALA A 281 15.41 2.00 -17.42
CA ALA A 281 16.41 1.06 -17.93
C ALA A 281 16.01 -0.39 -17.61
N LEU A 282 15.48 -0.64 -16.41
CA LEU A 282 14.94 -1.93 -15.99
C LEU A 282 13.81 -2.38 -16.92
N SER A 283 12.80 -1.55 -17.17
CA SER A 283 11.69 -1.90 -18.06
C SER A 283 12.18 -2.27 -19.46
N LYS A 284 13.14 -1.52 -20.02
CA LYS A 284 13.72 -1.81 -21.34
C LYS A 284 14.41 -3.17 -21.40
N ILE A 285 15.22 -3.51 -20.40
CA ILE A 285 15.92 -4.81 -20.39
C ILE A 285 14.96 -5.97 -20.16
N LEU A 286 13.92 -5.78 -19.36
CA LEU A 286 12.90 -6.81 -19.12
C LEU A 286 12.08 -7.08 -20.37
N LEU A 287 11.66 -6.04 -21.09
CA LEU A 287 10.94 -6.18 -22.35
C LEU A 287 11.78 -6.90 -23.42
N ALA A 288 13.06 -6.53 -23.55
CA ALA A 288 13.97 -7.19 -24.48
C ALA A 288 14.20 -8.66 -24.09
N TRP A 289 14.46 -8.93 -22.81
CA TRP A 289 14.67 -10.28 -22.30
C TRP A 289 13.42 -11.16 -22.47
N ALA A 290 12.23 -10.65 -22.14
CA ALA A 290 10.98 -11.40 -22.26
C ALA A 290 10.71 -11.79 -23.72
N LYS A 291 10.93 -10.86 -24.65
CA LYS A 291 10.78 -11.11 -26.09
C LYS A 291 11.72 -12.19 -26.61
N ASP A 292 12.97 -12.20 -26.14
CA ASP A 292 13.99 -13.10 -26.65
C ASP A 292 14.00 -14.47 -25.96
N GLN A 293 13.71 -14.52 -24.65
CA GLN A 293 13.87 -15.72 -23.81
C GLN A 293 12.55 -16.36 -23.39
N GLN A 294 11.44 -15.60 -23.33
CA GLN A 294 10.13 -16.08 -22.87
C GLN A 294 8.98 -15.65 -23.81
N PRO A 295 9.09 -15.82 -25.14
CA PRO A 295 8.11 -15.28 -26.09
C PRO A 295 6.70 -15.88 -25.96
N GLN A 296 6.56 -17.02 -25.27
CA GLN A 296 5.29 -17.68 -25.01
C GLN A 296 4.52 -17.11 -23.81
N TRP A 297 5.13 -16.21 -23.04
CA TRP A 297 4.54 -15.61 -21.84
C TRP A 297 4.32 -14.11 -22.07
N ALA A 298 3.12 -13.64 -21.75
CA ALA A 298 2.77 -12.22 -21.72
C ALA A 298 2.65 -11.77 -20.26
N TRP A 299 3.12 -10.57 -19.95
CA TRP A 299 2.93 -9.98 -18.63
C TRP A 299 1.43 -9.75 -18.38
N GLU A 300 0.94 -10.20 -17.22
CA GLU A 300 -0.46 -10.02 -16.81
C GLU A 300 -0.55 -9.01 -15.68
N ASP A 301 0.19 -9.23 -14.59
CA ASP A 301 0.22 -8.34 -13.44
C ASP A 301 1.64 -8.18 -12.89
N GLU A 302 1.97 -6.99 -12.40
CA GLU A 302 3.20 -6.75 -11.62
C GLU A 302 2.89 -6.84 -10.12
N LEU A 303 3.52 -7.79 -9.44
CA LEU A 303 3.41 -8.00 -7.99
C LEU A 303 4.27 -7.01 -7.21
N GLY A 304 5.47 -6.71 -7.70
CA GLY A 304 6.40 -5.81 -7.04
C GLY A 304 7.68 -5.59 -7.84
N THR A 305 8.31 -4.45 -7.60
CA THR A 305 9.61 -4.05 -8.18
C THR A 305 10.44 -3.42 -7.08
N ASP A 306 11.39 -4.18 -6.55
CA ASP A 306 12.18 -3.81 -5.37
C ASP A 306 13.67 -3.73 -5.71
N ARG A 307 14.39 -2.77 -5.15
CA ARG A 307 15.86 -2.80 -5.12
C ARG A 307 16.33 -3.67 -3.97
N LEU A 308 17.29 -4.55 -4.22
CA LEU A 308 17.85 -5.44 -3.20
C LEU A 308 19.30 -5.09 -2.88
N SER A 309 19.73 -5.45 -1.67
CA SER A 309 21.16 -5.65 -1.41
C SER A 309 21.65 -6.84 -2.24
N TRP A 310 22.92 -6.79 -2.65
CA TRP A 310 23.55 -7.93 -3.33
C TRP A 310 23.63 -9.17 -2.43
N GLU A 311 23.63 -8.98 -1.11
CA GLU A 311 23.69 -10.07 -0.13
C GLU A 311 22.37 -10.86 -0.03
N ASP A 312 21.25 -10.24 -0.41
CA ASP A 312 19.91 -10.85 -0.38
C ASP A 312 19.57 -11.61 -1.67
N ALA A 313 20.47 -11.55 -2.66
CA ALA A 313 20.27 -12.17 -3.96
C ALA A 313 20.57 -13.69 -3.91
N PRO A 314 19.87 -14.51 -4.73
CA PRO A 314 20.22 -15.91 -4.85
C PRO A 314 21.64 -16.08 -5.44
N PRO A 315 22.39 -17.14 -5.06
CA PRO A 315 23.79 -17.32 -5.47
C PRO A 315 24.03 -17.30 -6.98
N GLU A 316 23.01 -17.68 -7.77
CA GLU A 316 23.00 -17.66 -9.23
C GLU A 316 23.21 -16.24 -9.78
N VAL A 317 22.69 -15.22 -9.11
CA VAL A 317 22.83 -13.80 -9.49
C VAL A 317 24.28 -13.37 -9.40
N ASP A 318 24.97 -13.74 -8.32
CA ASP A 318 26.39 -13.42 -8.12
C ASP A 318 27.30 -14.07 -9.17
N LEU A 319 26.96 -15.30 -9.57
CA LEU A 319 27.65 -15.98 -10.65
C LEU A 319 27.41 -15.28 -12.00
N ALA A 320 26.16 -14.95 -12.31
CA ALA A 320 25.77 -14.29 -13.55
C ALA A 320 26.36 -12.87 -13.67
N ARG A 321 26.52 -12.18 -12.56
CA ARG A 321 27.10 -10.82 -12.51
C ARG A 321 28.54 -10.79 -13.01
N LYS A 322 29.31 -11.88 -12.89
CA LYS A 322 30.73 -11.91 -13.27
C LYS A 322 30.90 -11.66 -14.78
N GLY A 323 31.35 -10.45 -15.11
CA GLY A 323 31.64 -10.04 -16.49
C GLY A 323 30.57 -9.14 -17.12
N ILE A 324 29.45 -8.90 -16.44
CA ILE A 324 28.41 -7.98 -16.90
C ILE A 324 28.71 -6.56 -16.39
N LYS A 325 28.86 -5.61 -17.32
CA LYS A 325 29.16 -4.19 -17.02
C LYS A 325 27.96 -3.24 -17.18
N GLY A 326 26.89 -3.71 -17.79
CA GLY A 326 25.72 -2.91 -18.18
C GLY A 326 24.44 -3.33 -17.47
N ASP A 327 23.31 -2.81 -17.97
CA ASP A 327 21.99 -3.26 -17.56
C ASP A 327 21.74 -4.65 -18.14
N ALA A 328 21.27 -5.59 -17.31
CA ALA A 328 21.02 -6.96 -17.75
C ALA A 328 20.12 -7.71 -16.76
N VAL A 329 19.33 -8.64 -17.29
CA VAL A 329 18.73 -9.71 -16.49
C VAL A 329 19.85 -10.68 -16.09
N LEU A 330 19.99 -10.93 -14.79
CA LEU A 330 21.01 -11.79 -14.22
C LEU A 330 20.47 -13.19 -13.93
N HIS A 331 19.22 -13.26 -13.46
CA HIS A 331 18.57 -14.51 -13.13
C HIS A 331 17.05 -14.38 -13.26
N SER A 332 16.36 -15.50 -13.49
CA SER A 332 14.91 -15.54 -13.53
C SER A 332 14.41 -16.90 -13.10
N VAL A 333 13.34 -16.94 -12.32
CA VAL A 333 12.60 -18.14 -11.94
C VAL A 333 11.18 -18.01 -12.47
N LEU A 334 10.70 -19.05 -13.13
CA LEU A 334 9.34 -19.15 -13.61
C LEU A 334 8.71 -20.40 -12.99
N GLU A 335 7.60 -20.21 -12.29
CA GLU A 335 6.87 -21.27 -11.61
C GLU A 335 5.42 -21.26 -12.09
N GLU A 336 4.96 -22.35 -12.71
CA GLU A 336 3.57 -22.47 -13.14
C GLU A 336 2.65 -22.47 -11.92
N LEU A 337 1.64 -21.59 -11.95
CA LEU A 337 0.68 -21.50 -10.86
C LEU A 337 -0.37 -22.59 -11.02
N ASP A 338 -0.71 -23.26 -9.92
CA ASP A 338 -1.93 -24.05 -9.85
C ASP A 338 -3.11 -23.11 -10.18
N PRO A 339 -4.07 -23.52 -11.05
CA PRO A 339 -5.27 -22.76 -11.35
C PRO A 339 -5.95 -22.12 -10.11
N LEU A 340 -5.98 -22.82 -8.98
CA LEU A 340 -6.59 -22.31 -7.74
C LEU A 340 -5.78 -21.20 -7.06
N THR A 341 -4.46 -21.19 -7.20
CA THR A 341 -3.56 -20.14 -6.65
C THR A 341 -3.52 -18.93 -7.58
N ALA A 342 -3.62 -19.19 -8.89
CA ALA A 342 -3.62 -18.17 -9.93
C ALA A 342 -4.84 -17.25 -9.87
N ASP A 343 -5.91 -17.68 -9.20
CA ASP A 343 -7.21 -17.03 -9.18
C ASP A 343 -7.51 -16.27 -7.90
N LEU A 344 -6.59 -16.06 -6.94
CA LEU A 344 -6.96 -15.31 -5.72
C LEU A 344 -7.51 -13.90 -6.03
N VAL A 345 -6.90 -13.20 -7.00
CA VAL A 345 -7.39 -11.88 -7.46
C VAL A 345 -8.68 -12.01 -8.26
N GLU A 346 -8.86 -13.09 -9.03
CA GLU A 346 -10.11 -13.34 -9.76
C GLU A 346 -11.25 -13.74 -8.81
N LEU A 347 -11.00 -14.57 -7.80
CA LEU A 347 -11.91 -14.91 -6.72
C LEU A 347 -12.30 -13.67 -5.90
N LEU A 348 -11.33 -12.78 -5.63
CA LEU A 348 -11.62 -11.48 -5.02
C LEU A 348 -12.48 -10.62 -5.94
N ALA A 349 -12.21 -10.59 -7.25
CA ALA A 349 -13.02 -9.87 -8.24
C ALA A 349 -14.38 -10.55 -8.52
N GLU A 350 -14.55 -11.85 -8.31
CA GLU A 350 -15.84 -12.52 -8.45
C GLU A 350 -16.73 -12.25 -7.24
N GLU A 351 -16.14 -12.27 -6.04
CA GLU A 351 -16.85 -11.98 -4.80
C GLU A 351 -17.14 -10.48 -4.64
N PHE A 352 -16.19 -9.66 -5.07
CA PHE A 352 -16.25 -8.19 -5.02
C PHE A 352 -15.92 -7.65 -6.42
N PRO A 353 -16.86 -7.77 -7.38
CA PRO A 353 -16.66 -7.26 -8.73
C PRO A 353 -16.31 -5.78 -8.66
N PRO A 354 -15.16 -5.37 -9.24
CA PRO A 354 -14.94 -3.94 -9.45
C PRO A 354 -16.13 -3.44 -10.25
N GLU A 355 -16.74 -2.35 -9.79
CA GLU A 355 -17.75 -1.68 -10.61
C GLU A 355 -17.12 -1.37 -11.96
N ASN A 356 -17.88 -1.53 -13.04
CA ASN A 356 -17.41 -1.68 -14.41
C ASN A 356 -16.69 -0.41 -14.89
N ILE A 357 -15.43 -0.22 -14.48
CA ILE A 357 -14.53 0.79 -15.03
C ILE A 357 -14.03 0.20 -16.33
N GLN A 358 -14.57 0.67 -17.45
CA GLN A 358 -13.90 0.57 -18.74
C GLN A 358 -12.59 1.37 -18.64
N GLY A 359 -11.58 0.77 -18.03
CA GLY A 359 -10.19 1.21 -18.05
C GLY A 359 -9.43 0.18 -18.88
N ASP A 360 -8.87 0.63 -20.00
CA ASP A 360 -8.11 -0.21 -20.89
C ASP A 360 -6.99 -0.94 -20.13
N THR A 361 -6.69 -2.16 -20.60
CA THR A 361 -5.53 -2.94 -20.19
C THR A 361 -4.29 -2.06 -20.05
N PHE A 362 -3.47 -2.31 -19.03
CA PHE A 362 -2.12 -1.76 -18.87
C PHE A 362 -1.35 -1.84 -20.19
N ASP A 363 -1.44 -0.78 -21.00
CA ASP A 363 -0.61 -0.61 -22.17
C ASP A 363 0.77 -0.26 -21.62
N ALA A 364 1.73 -1.13 -21.94
CA ALA A 364 3.12 -0.92 -21.61
C ALA A 364 3.54 0.49 -22.05
N ILE A 365 4.21 1.18 -21.14
CA ILE A 365 4.86 2.48 -21.35
C ILE A 365 5.68 2.43 -22.65
N ASP A 366 5.25 3.16 -23.69
CA ASP A 366 6.02 3.46 -24.91
C ASP A 366 7.07 4.57 -24.67
#